data_AF-A0AAJ6ULV6-F1
#
_entry.id   AF-A0AAJ6ULV6-F1
#
_cell.length_a   1.000
_cell.length_b   1.000
_cell.length_c   1.000
_cell.angle_alpha   90.00
_cell.angle_beta   90.00
_cell.angle_gamma   90.00
#
_symmetry.space_group_name_H-M   'P 1'
#
loop_
_entity.id
_entity.type
_entity.pdbx_description
1 polymer ?
#
loop_
_entity_poly.entity_id
_entity_poly.type
_entity_poly.pdbx_seq_one_letter_code
_entity_poly.pdbx_strand_id
1 'polypeptide(L)'
;MITPNGRFMTQKKICLSMSDFHPESWNPMWSVSSILTGLLSFMTDNTPTTGSVNTTAAEKRHLAKDSLAFNCKNTAFKKLFPEYVEKYKQEQHDRQLVSEQVPSQVPQEDKGRTKLEKLGDSSVEDAKGGDTPKDARRNRKQPFPTWMMLLLVSIFGVVMALPLLQL
;
A
#
# COMPACT_ATOMS: atom_id res chain seq x y z
N MET A 1 -17.09 -8.78 7.98
CA MET A 1 -16.32 -7.51 8.07
C MET A 1 -17.17 -6.35 7.57
N ILE A 2 -17.08 -5.17 8.20
CA ILE A 2 -17.86 -3.99 7.79
C ILE A 2 -17.01 -3.09 6.89
N THR A 3 -15.83 -2.70 7.36
CA THR A 3 -14.89 -1.84 6.64
C THR A 3 -14.27 -2.57 5.44
N PRO A 4 -14.26 -1.98 4.24
CA PRO A 4 -13.50 -2.48 3.10
C PRO A 4 -12.01 -2.64 3.45
N ASN A 5 -11.46 -3.83 3.22
CA ASN A 5 -10.11 -4.19 3.68
C ASN A 5 -9.28 -4.99 2.64
N GLY A 6 -9.92 -5.46 1.57
CA GLY A 6 -9.24 -6.19 0.49
C GLY A 6 -8.81 -7.63 0.83
N ARG A 7 -9.18 -8.16 2.00
CA ARG A 7 -8.98 -9.57 2.40
C ARG A 7 -10.31 -10.32 2.49
N PHE A 8 -11.32 -9.73 3.10
CA PHE A 8 -12.65 -10.32 3.24
C PHE A 8 -13.73 -9.43 2.62
N MET A 9 -14.70 -10.05 1.95
CA MET A 9 -15.91 -9.42 1.46
C MET A 9 -16.66 -8.75 2.63
N THR A 10 -17.15 -7.54 2.41
CA THR A 10 -17.96 -6.85 3.41
C THR A 10 -19.33 -7.52 3.54
N GLN A 11 -19.89 -7.53 4.76
CA GLN A 11 -21.22 -8.08 5.05
C GLN A 11 -21.45 -9.54 4.60
N LYS A 12 -20.37 -10.33 4.50
CA LYS A 12 -20.45 -11.77 4.21
C LYS A 12 -19.89 -12.58 5.39
N LYS A 13 -20.42 -13.79 5.54
CA LYS A 13 -19.89 -14.79 6.46
C LYS A 13 -18.48 -15.22 6.03
N ILE A 14 -17.63 -15.51 7.01
CA ILE A 14 -16.25 -15.95 6.81
C ILE A 14 -16.10 -17.33 7.43
N CYS A 15 -15.52 -18.26 6.69
CA CYS A 15 -15.27 -19.61 7.18
C CYS A 15 -13.91 -19.66 7.90
N LEU A 16 -13.95 -19.99 9.19
CA LEU A 16 -12.81 -20.12 10.10
C LEU A 16 -13.03 -21.36 10.99
N SER A 17 -11.97 -21.97 11.53
CA SER A 17 -12.09 -23.09 12.49
C SER A 17 -12.88 -22.74 13.76
N MET A 18 -13.13 -21.44 13.99
CA MET A 18 -13.92 -20.91 15.10
C MET A 18 -15.26 -20.30 14.71
N SER A 19 -15.73 -20.59 13.49
CA SER A 19 -17.03 -20.17 12.98
C SER A 19 -18.04 -21.33 12.95
N ASP A 20 -19.31 -20.99 12.68
CA ASP A 20 -20.42 -21.94 12.52
C ASP A 20 -20.28 -22.89 11.31
N PHE A 21 -19.28 -22.67 10.45
CA PHE A 21 -18.95 -23.57 9.35
C PHE A 21 -18.32 -24.90 9.81
N HIS A 22 -17.73 -24.91 11.01
CA HIS A 22 -17.01 -26.05 11.58
C HIS A 22 -17.50 -26.36 13.01
N PRO A 23 -18.72 -26.90 13.17
CA PRO A 23 -19.28 -27.22 14.49
C PRO A 23 -18.42 -28.22 15.27
N GLU A 24 -17.64 -29.06 14.59
CA GLU A 24 -16.73 -30.04 15.16
C GLU A 24 -15.51 -29.42 15.85
N SER A 25 -15.03 -28.27 15.37
CA SER A 25 -13.85 -27.61 15.91
C SER A 25 -14.21 -26.43 16.82
N TRP A 26 -15.48 -26.07 16.92
CA TRP A 26 -15.93 -24.96 17.75
C TRP A 26 -15.87 -25.29 19.24
N ASN A 27 -15.23 -24.42 20.03
CA ASN A 27 -15.11 -24.58 21.48
C ASN A 27 -15.78 -23.40 22.22
N PRO A 28 -16.82 -23.65 23.05
CA PRO A 28 -17.50 -22.60 23.83
C PRO A 28 -16.60 -21.91 24.86
N MET A 29 -15.48 -22.54 25.23
CA MET A 29 -14.52 -21.97 26.17
C MET A 29 -13.65 -20.88 25.53
N TRP A 30 -13.70 -20.69 24.20
CA TRP A 30 -12.96 -19.61 23.57
C TRP A 30 -13.49 -18.25 23.97
N SER A 31 -12.61 -17.45 24.58
CA SER A 31 -12.91 -16.06 24.88
C SER A 31 -13.05 -15.23 23.61
N VAL A 32 -13.77 -14.11 23.68
CA VAL A 32 -13.85 -13.13 22.58
C VAL A 32 -12.45 -12.68 22.14
N SER A 33 -11.52 -12.50 23.08
CA SER A 33 -10.13 -12.14 22.78
C SER A 33 -9.42 -13.18 21.91
N SER A 34 -9.59 -14.47 22.24
CA SER A 34 -9.02 -15.58 21.47
C SER A 34 -9.60 -15.64 20.06
N ILE A 35 -10.91 -15.42 19.91
CA ILE A 35 -11.59 -15.38 18.61
C ILE A 35 -11.07 -14.20 17.77
N LEU A 36 -10.97 -13.00 18.35
CA LEU A 36 -10.44 -11.83 17.64
C LEU A 36 -8.98 -12.03 17.21
N THR A 37 -8.17 -12.68 18.04
CA THR A 37 -6.78 -13.04 17.72
C THR A 37 -6.72 -14.04 16.56
N GLY A 38 -7.57 -15.07 16.56
CA GLY A 38 -7.70 -16.02 15.46
C GLY A 38 -8.12 -15.33 14.15
N LEU A 39 -9.09 -14.40 14.22
CA LEU A 39 -9.52 -13.63 13.06
C LEU A 39 -8.37 -12.78 12.49
N LEU A 40 -7.58 -12.14 13.35
CA LEU A 40 -6.41 -11.36 12.94
C LEU A 40 -5.38 -12.23 12.22
N SER A 41 -5.08 -13.43 12.75
CA SER A 41 -4.19 -14.39 12.09
C SER A 41 -4.64 -14.69 10.65
N PHE A 42 -5.92 -15.04 10.48
CA PHE A 42 -6.52 -15.27 9.16
C PHE A 42 -6.59 -14.03 8.26
N MET A 43 -6.65 -12.83 8.85
CA MET A 43 -6.62 -11.57 8.11
C MET A 43 -5.23 -11.29 7.50
N THR A 44 -4.17 -11.76 8.16
CA THR A 44 -2.79 -11.63 7.67
C THR A 44 -2.33 -12.75 6.74
N ASP A 45 -3.04 -13.88 6.73
CA ASP A 45 -2.82 -14.98 5.81
C ASP A 45 -3.37 -14.68 4.39
N ASN A 46 -2.93 -15.45 3.38
CA ASN A 46 -3.41 -15.42 2.01
C ASN A 46 -4.19 -16.67 1.60
N THR A 47 -4.33 -17.68 2.48
CA THR A 47 -5.12 -18.88 2.20
C THR A 47 -6.55 -18.51 1.77
N PRO A 48 -7.05 -19.00 0.62
CA PRO A 48 -8.43 -18.78 0.20
C PRO A 48 -9.41 -19.42 1.19
N THR A 49 -10.46 -18.70 1.54
CA THR A 49 -11.58 -19.19 2.36
C THR A 49 -12.90 -18.57 1.92
N THR A 50 -14.03 -19.12 2.35
CA THR A 50 -15.36 -18.53 2.11
C THR A 50 -15.39 -17.08 2.60
N GLY A 51 -15.84 -16.18 1.73
CA GLY A 51 -15.88 -14.75 2.00
C GLY A 51 -14.54 -14.02 1.85
N SER A 52 -13.45 -14.71 1.48
CA SER A 52 -12.19 -14.04 1.10
C SER A 52 -12.27 -13.41 -0.29
N VAL A 53 -11.44 -12.41 -0.52
CA VAL A 53 -11.22 -11.78 -1.83
C VAL A 53 -9.74 -11.76 -2.17
N ASN A 54 -9.43 -11.79 -3.46
CA ASN A 54 -8.07 -11.63 -3.97
C ASN A 54 -7.89 -10.20 -4.49
N THR A 55 -7.05 -9.42 -3.81
CA THR A 55 -6.69 -8.05 -4.22
C THR A 55 -5.18 -7.86 -4.17
N THR A 56 -4.69 -6.81 -4.83
CA THR A 56 -3.26 -6.49 -4.83
C THR A 56 -2.83 -5.86 -3.49
N ALA A 57 -1.53 -5.94 -3.17
CA ALA A 57 -1.00 -5.22 -2.01
C ALA A 57 -1.16 -3.70 -2.13
N ALA A 58 -1.20 -3.16 -3.36
CA ALA A 58 -1.47 -1.73 -3.59
C ALA A 58 -2.92 -1.39 -3.19
N GLU A 59 -3.89 -2.22 -3.60
CA GLU A 59 -5.29 -2.06 -3.24
C GLU A 59 -5.50 -2.13 -1.72
N LYS A 60 -4.91 -3.13 -1.05
CA LYS A 60 -4.97 -3.24 0.42
C LYS A 60 -4.43 -1.99 1.11
N ARG A 61 -3.33 -1.41 0.61
CA ARG A 61 -2.76 -0.15 1.15
C ARG A 61 -3.67 1.04 0.90
N HIS A 62 -4.33 1.11 -0.25
CA HIS A 62 -5.30 2.16 -0.54
C HIS A 62 -6.50 2.07 0.41
N LEU A 63 -7.11 0.89 0.52
CA LEU A 63 -8.23 0.64 1.45
C LEU A 63 -7.85 0.92 2.91
N ALA A 64 -6.62 0.58 3.32
CA ALA A 64 -6.13 0.88 4.65
C ALA A 64 -6.06 2.40 4.92
N LYS A 65 -5.61 3.21 3.96
CA LYS A 65 -5.59 4.68 4.08
C LYS A 65 -7.01 5.26 4.21
N ASP A 66 -7.97 4.69 3.47
CA ASP A 66 -9.34 5.20 3.42
C ASP A 66 -10.22 4.66 4.57
N SER A 67 -9.77 3.60 5.25
CA SER A 67 -10.54 2.87 6.26
C SER A 67 -11.00 3.74 7.43
N LEU A 68 -10.16 4.66 7.89
CA LEU A 68 -10.48 5.53 9.03
C LEU A 68 -11.58 6.53 8.67
N ALA A 69 -11.46 7.15 7.49
CA ALA A 69 -12.49 8.05 6.96
C ALA A 69 -13.83 7.31 6.75
N PHE A 70 -13.78 6.08 6.23
CA PHE A 70 -14.95 5.23 6.08
C PHE A 70 -15.62 4.96 7.44
N ASN A 71 -14.85 4.55 8.44
CA ASN A 71 -15.36 4.21 9.76
C ASN A 71 -15.98 5.42 10.47
N CYS A 72 -15.38 6.61 10.34
CA CYS A 72 -15.90 7.84 10.97
C CYS A 72 -17.27 8.29 10.42
N LYS A 73 -17.70 7.79 9.26
CA LYS A 73 -19.05 8.04 8.73
C LYS A 73 -20.12 7.23 9.49
N ASN A 74 -19.75 6.13 10.12
CA ASN A 74 -20.67 5.26 10.83
C ASN A 74 -20.97 5.78 12.25
N THR A 75 -22.25 5.91 12.61
CA THR A 75 -22.70 6.44 13.91
C THR A 75 -22.32 5.53 15.08
N ALA A 76 -22.45 4.20 14.93
CA ALA A 76 -22.06 3.24 15.95
C ALA A 76 -20.55 3.24 16.20
N PHE A 77 -19.74 3.32 15.14
CA PHE A 77 -18.29 3.44 15.26
C PHE A 77 -17.89 4.68 16.05
N LYS A 78 -18.45 5.85 15.72
CA LYS A 78 -18.18 7.09 16.45
C LYS A 78 -18.50 6.99 17.94
N LYS A 79 -19.58 6.29 18.29
CA LYS A 79 -20.02 6.12 19.68
C LYS A 79 -19.11 5.17 20.47
N LEU A 80 -18.67 4.08 19.84
CA LEU A 80 -17.90 3.02 20.50
C LEU A 80 -16.39 3.30 20.54
N PHE A 81 -15.87 4.06 19.57
CA PHE A 81 -14.44 4.27 19.34
C PHE A 81 -14.11 5.77 19.12
N PRO A 82 -14.44 6.67 20.06
CA PRO A 82 -14.26 8.11 19.89
C PRO A 82 -12.80 8.54 19.68
N GLU A 83 -11.84 7.80 20.24
CA GLU A 83 -10.41 8.05 20.10
C GLU A 83 -9.93 7.99 18.64
N TYR A 84 -10.53 7.11 17.83
CA TYR A 84 -10.21 7.02 16.40
C TYR A 84 -10.84 8.16 15.59
N VAL A 85 -11.99 8.69 16.04
CA VAL A 85 -12.59 9.88 15.43
C VAL A 85 -11.71 11.09 15.67
N GLU A 86 -11.15 11.23 16.86
CA GLU A 86 -10.23 12.33 17.17
C GLU A 86 -8.94 12.22 16.37
N LYS A 87 -8.35 11.02 16.31
CA LYS A 87 -7.21 10.74 15.42
C LYS A 87 -7.50 11.14 13.97
N TYR A 88 -8.70 10.84 13.46
CA TYR A 88 -9.08 11.21 12.10
C TYR A 88 -9.09 12.73 11.90
N LYS A 89 -9.65 13.49 12.84
CA LYS A 89 -9.66 14.96 12.76
C LYS A 89 -8.24 15.53 12.78
N GLN A 90 -7.37 14.99 13.62
CA GLN A 90 -5.97 15.39 13.67
C GLN A 90 -5.26 15.15 12.33
N GLU A 91 -5.45 13.96 11.72
CA GLU A 91 -4.89 13.65 10.39
C GLU A 91 -5.41 14.59 9.29
N GLN A 92 -6.64 15.09 9.39
CA GLN A 92 -7.19 16.08 8.45
C GLN A 92 -6.58 17.46 8.66
N HIS A 93 -6.46 17.89 9.92
CA HIS A 93 -5.84 19.17 10.27
C HIS A 93 -4.39 19.23 9.78
N ASP A 94 -3.61 18.17 10.04
CA ASP A 94 -2.22 18.10 9.62
C ASP A 94 -2.06 18.11 8.09
N ARG A 95 -2.98 17.48 7.34
CA ARG A 95 -3.00 17.57 5.87
C ARG A 95 -3.30 18.97 5.36
N GLN A 96 -4.22 19.67 6.00
CA GLN A 96 -4.58 21.04 5.61
C GLN A 96 -3.39 21.98 5.78
N LEU A 97 -2.68 21.88 6.91
CA LEU A 97 -1.47 22.67 7.16
C LEU A 97 -0.37 22.41 6.12
N VAL A 98 -0.17 21.15 5.71
CA VAL A 98 0.81 20.81 4.67
C VAL A 98 0.39 21.34 3.30
N SER A 99 -0.90 21.30 2.96
CA SER A 99 -1.40 21.81 1.68
C SER A 99 -1.30 23.33 1.55
N GLU A 100 -1.43 24.07 2.64
CA GLU A 100 -1.30 25.54 2.66
C GLU A 100 0.16 26.02 2.57
N GLN A 101 1.12 25.14 2.87
CA GLN A 101 2.55 25.46 2.90
C GLN A 101 3.30 25.15 1.58
N VAL A 102 2.63 24.64 0.54
CA VAL A 102 3.23 24.39 -0.79
C VAL A 102 2.82 25.49 -1.78
N PRO A 103 3.69 26.47 -2.10
CA PRO A 103 3.42 27.45 -3.15
C PRO A 103 3.36 26.76 -4.52
N SER A 104 2.34 27.10 -5.29
CA SER A 104 2.22 26.74 -6.71
C SER A 104 3.43 27.24 -7.50
N GLN A 105 4.29 26.34 -7.96
CA GLN A 105 5.15 26.62 -9.11
C GLN A 105 4.48 26.04 -10.35
N VAL A 106 3.86 26.93 -11.13
CA VAL A 106 3.41 26.70 -12.50
C VAL A 106 4.60 27.01 -13.41
N PRO A 107 5.16 26.07 -14.19
CA PRO A 107 6.00 26.43 -15.31
C PRO A 107 5.10 27.02 -16.43
N GLN A 108 5.14 28.34 -16.61
CA GLN A 108 4.73 28.96 -17.86
C GLN A 108 5.81 28.68 -18.90
N GLU A 109 5.49 27.87 -19.92
CA GLU A 109 6.27 27.86 -21.16
C GLU A 109 5.64 28.84 -22.16
N ASP A 110 6.54 29.68 -22.67
CA ASP A 110 6.35 30.88 -23.47
C ASP A 110 6.05 30.55 -24.94
N LYS A 111 5.17 31.37 -25.54
CA LYS A 111 4.82 31.34 -26.97
C LYS A 111 5.83 32.19 -27.74
N GLY A 112 6.80 31.55 -28.40
CA GLY A 112 7.66 32.18 -29.40
C GLY A 112 7.48 31.58 -30.80
N ARG A 113 6.89 32.34 -31.74
CA ARG A 113 6.59 31.98 -33.13
C ARG A 113 7.51 32.73 -34.11
N THR A 114 8.18 32.01 -35.01
CA THR A 114 8.69 32.49 -36.34
C THR A 114 8.84 31.25 -37.24
N LYS A 115 7.95 30.94 -38.22
CA LYS A 115 7.82 31.41 -39.63
C LYS A 115 9.17 31.35 -40.38
N LEU A 116 9.38 30.78 -41.57
CA LEU A 116 8.65 30.09 -42.67
C LEU A 116 9.73 29.52 -43.62
N GLU A 117 9.40 28.45 -44.37
CA GLU A 117 9.88 28.03 -45.72
C GLU A 117 9.99 26.49 -45.76
N LYS A 118 9.55 25.73 -46.76
CA LYS A 118 8.89 25.97 -48.05
C LYS A 118 8.32 24.62 -48.53
N LEU A 119 7.25 24.71 -49.31
CA LEU A 119 6.38 23.68 -49.89
C LEU A 119 7.10 22.65 -50.79
N GLY A 120 6.64 21.39 -50.78
CA GLY A 120 6.98 20.36 -51.76
C GLY A 120 6.04 19.16 -51.68
N ASP A 121 5.40 18.83 -52.80
CA ASP A 121 4.17 18.07 -52.99
C ASP A 121 4.38 16.57 -53.30
N SER A 122 3.27 15.82 -53.20
CA SER A 122 2.91 14.57 -53.90
C SER A 122 3.31 13.18 -53.33
N SER A 123 2.24 12.48 -52.91
CA SER A 123 1.82 11.08 -53.13
C SER A 123 2.84 10.00 -53.53
N VAL A 124 2.71 8.82 -52.91
CA VAL A 124 2.33 7.52 -53.54
C VAL A 124 2.31 6.40 -52.48
N GLU A 125 1.48 5.40 -52.78
CA GLU A 125 0.94 4.30 -52.00
C GLU A 125 1.92 3.14 -51.66
N ASP A 126 1.46 2.34 -50.68
CA ASP A 126 1.43 0.86 -50.68
C ASP A 126 2.46 0.02 -49.88
N ALA A 127 1.86 -1.00 -49.24
CA ALA A 127 2.32 -2.34 -48.89
C ALA A 127 3.42 -2.60 -47.83
N LYS A 128 2.93 -3.16 -46.71
CA LYS A 128 3.22 -4.52 -46.18
C LYS A 128 4.64 -4.85 -45.67
N GLY A 129 4.69 -5.30 -44.41
CA GLY A 129 5.76 -6.18 -43.92
C GLY A 129 6.09 -5.93 -42.47
N GLY A 130 5.78 -6.89 -41.60
CA GLY A 130 5.94 -6.78 -40.16
C GLY A 130 7.40 -6.77 -39.69
N ASP A 131 7.61 -6.29 -38.47
CA ASP A 131 8.47 -6.97 -37.51
C ASP A 131 8.18 -6.47 -36.08
N THR A 132 8.31 -7.37 -35.11
CA THR A 132 8.13 -7.11 -33.68
C THR A 132 9.30 -6.33 -33.09
N PRO A 133 9.07 -5.37 -32.17
CA PRO A 133 10.10 -4.95 -31.23
C PRO A 133 9.88 -5.59 -29.86
N LYS A 134 10.79 -6.50 -29.50
CA LYS A 134 11.03 -6.96 -28.12
C LYS A 134 11.59 -5.79 -27.30
N ASP A 135 10.76 -5.17 -26.45
CA ASP A 135 11.28 -4.29 -25.40
C ASP A 135 11.77 -5.09 -24.20
N ALA A 136 13.07 -5.38 -24.22
CA ALA A 136 13.82 -5.89 -23.08
C ALA A 136 13.93 -4.80 -22.00
N ARG A 137 12.99 -4.77 -21.05
CA ARG A 137 13.03 -3.85 -19.90
C ARG A 137 14.13 -4.28 -18.91
N ARG A 138 15.30 -3.65 -19.06
CA ARG A 138 16.49 -3.81 -18.20
C ARG A 138 16.18 -3.48 -16.73
N ASN A 139 16.16 -4.51 -15.89
CA ASN A 139 16.03 -4.44 -14.44
C ASN A 139 17.30 -3.84 -13.82
N ARG A 140 17.29 -2.54 -13.49
CA ARG A 140 18.39 -1.85 -12.81
C ARG A 140 18.34 -2.15 -11.32
N LYS A 141 19.03 -3.20 -10.88
CA LYS A 141 19.35 -3.42 -9.46
C LYS A 141 20.18 -2.21 -8.99
N GLN A 142 19.68 -1.45 -8.03
CA GLN A 142 20.44 -0.36 -7.43
C GLN A 142 21.59 -0.94 -6.60
N PRO A 143 22.83 -0.42 -6.72
CA PRO A 143 23.91 -0.85 -5.85
C PRO A 143 23.65 -0.32 -4.43
N PHE A 144 23.89 -1.18 -3.44
CA PHE A 144 23.81 -0.84 -2.03
C PHE A 144 24.71 0.38 -1.73
N PRO A 145 24.22 1.40 -1.00
CA PRO A 145 25.02 2.58 -0.70
C PRO A 145 26.25 2.19 0.11
N THR A 146 27.43 2.59 -0.37
CA THR A 146 28.74 2.30 0.24
C THR A 146 28.84 2.77 1.69
N TRP A 147 28.11 3.83 2.07
CA TRP A 147 28.01 4.28 3.46
C TRP A 147 27.41 3.22 4.39
N MET A 148 26.45 2.41 3.91
CA MET A 148 25.85 1.35 4.70
C MET A 148 26.79 0.16 4.91
N MET A 149 27.68 -0.11 3.95
CA MET A 149 28.76 -1.09 4.11
C MET A 149 29.80 -0.60 5.13
N LEU A 150 30.17 0.68 5.10
CA LEU A 150 31.08 1.27 6.09
C LEU A 150 30.49 1.25 7.50
N LEU A 151 29.18 1.51 7.61
CA LEU A 151 28.47 1.46 8.89
C LEU A 151 28.40 0.04 9.46
N LEU A 152 28.15 -0.96 8.61
CA LEU A 152 28.20 -2.38 8.99
C LEU A 152 29.59 -2.83 9.46
N VAL A 153 30.65 -2.45 8.73
CA VAL A 153 32.04 -2.79 9.12
C VAL A 153 32.44 -2.10 10.42
N SER A 154 32.01 -0.85 10.63
CA SER A 154 32.27 -0.10 11.87
C SER A 154 31.61 -0.75 13.09
N ILE A 155 30.33 -1.12 12.99
CA ILE A 155 29.61 -1.79 14.08
C ILE A 155 30.26 -3.15 14.39
N PHE A 156 30.58 -3.93 13.35
CA PHE A 156 31.19 -5.24 13.54
C PHE A 156 32.58 -5.15 14.18
N GLY A 157 33.40 -4.17 13.78
CA GLY A 157 34.70 -3.91 14.39
C GLY A 157 34.61 -3.55 15.88
N VAL A 158 33.63 -2.73 16.27
CA VAL A 158 33.41 -2.36 17.68
C VAL A 158 32.96 -3.57 18.51
N VAL A 159 32.04 -4.39 17.99
CA VAL A 159 31.56 -5.62 18.66
C VAL A 159 32.68 -6.64 18.84
N MET A 160 33.58 -6.77 17.86
CA MET A 160 34.72 -7.69 17.93
C MET A 160 35.89 -7.19 18.78
N ALA A 161 35.95 -5.88 19.08
CA ALA A 161 36.96 -5.28 19.96
C ALA A 161 36.55 -5.24 21.45
N LEU A 162 35.24 -5.32 21.74
CA LEU A 162 34.69 -5.39 23.10
C LEU A 162 35.29 -6.50 24.00
N PRO A 163 35.64 -7.71 23.50
CA PRO A 163 36.28 -8.75 24.29
C PRO A 163 37.75 -8.45 24.66
N LEU A 164 38.43 -7.53 23.97
CA LEU A 164 39.84 -7.19 24.21
C LEU A 164 40.02 -6.07 25.24
N LEU A 165 38.94 -5.36 25.60
CA LEU A 165 38.95 -4.30 26.62
C LEU A 165 38.61 -4.80 28.04
N GLN A 166 38.40 -6.10 28.22
CA GLN A 166 38.07 -6.74 29.51
C GLN A 166 39.21 -7.62 30.06
N LEU A 167 40.43 -7.48 29.54
CA LEU A 167 41.67 -8.01 30.12
C LEU A 167 42.52 -6.85 30.66
#